data_AF-A0AAD0LC73-F1
#
_entry.id   AF-A0AAD0LC73-F1
#
_cell.length_a   1.000
_cell.length_b   1.000
_cell.length_c   1.000
_cell.angle_alpha   90.00
_cell.angle_beta   90.00
_cell.angle_gamma   90.00
#
_symmetry.space_group_name_H-M   'P 1'
#
loop_
_entity.id
_entity.type
_entity.pdbx_description
1 polymer ?
#
loop_
_entity_poly.entity_id
_entity_poly.type
_entity_poly.pdbx_seq_one_letter_code
_entity_poly.pdbx_strand_id
1 'polypeptide(L)' 'MAGIPQPWIDELNDQMAMITDPDGRSAVMAEMAVSAHRRRDVDAEALAEMLELAEAARLWAHAEREAE' A
#
# COMPACT_ATOMS: atom_id res chain seq x y z
N MET A 1 7.53 -8.67 -7.53
CA MET A 1 6.18 -8.12 -7.81
C MET A 1 5.47 -8.68 -9.07
N ALA A 2 5.85 -9.82 -9.66
CA ALA A 2 4.96 -10.44 -10.64
C ALA A 2 3.77 -11.05 -9.88
N GLY A 3 2.54 -10.64 -10.22
CA GLY A 3 1.32 -11.11 -9.55
C GLY A 3 0.72 -10.15 -8.51
N ILE A 4 1.33 -9.00 -8.24
CA ILE A 4 0.68 -7.97 -7.42
C ILE A 4 -0.46 -7.32 -8.24
N PRO A 5 -1.66 -7.15 -7.67
CA PRO A 5 -2.77 -6.48 -8.34
C PRO A 5 -2.41 -5.05 -8.78
N GLN A 6 -2.61 -4.74 -10.07
CA GLN A 6 -2.35 -3.40 -10.61
C GLN A 6 -3.06 -2.27 -9.84
N PRO A 7 -4.34 -2.40 -9.42
CA PRO A 7 -4.99 -1.35 -8.64
C PRO A 7 -4.28 -1.01 -7.33
N TRP A 8 -3.59 -1.99 -6.72
CA TRP A 8 -2.83 -1.76 -5.49
C TRP A 8 -1.54 -0.96 -5.78
N ILE A 9 -0.90 -1.23 -6.93
CA ILE A 9 0.26 -0.47 -7.41
C ILE A 9 -0.15 0.97 -7.77
N ASP A 10 -1.34 1.16 -8.35
CA ASP A 10 -1.85 2.49 -8.69
C ASP A 10 -2.05 3.34 -7.42
N GLU A 11 -2.57 2.75 -6.34
CA GLU A 11 -2.70 3.42 -5.03
C GLU A 11 -1.33 3.80 -4.44
N LEU A 12 -0.34 2.89 -4.49
CA LEU A 12 1.02 3.18 -4.05
C LEU A 12 1.67 4.33 -4.84
N ASN A 13 1.39 4.42 -6.14
CA ASN A 13 1.96 5.44 -7.03
C ASN A 13 1.27 6.81 -6.92
N ASP A 14 0.08 6.88 -6.31
CA ASP A 14 -0.59 8.16 -6.03
C ASP A 14 0.03 8.85 -4.80
N GLN A 15 1.24 9.37 -5.00
CA GLN A 15 2.03 10.05 -3.98
C GLN A 15 1.28 11.23 -3.35
N MET A 16 0.50 11.99 -4.13
CA MET A 16 -0.26 13.13 -3.61
C MET A 16 -1.39 12.66 -2.68
N ALA A 17 -2.10 11.59 -3.05
CA ALA A 17 -3.09 10.99 -2.16
C ALA A 17 -2.47 10.43 -0.89
N MET A 18 -1.30 9.75 -1.02
CA MET A 18 -0.55 9.22 0.12
C MET A 18 -0.09 10.32 1.08
N ILE A 19 0.45 11.44 0.59
CA ILE A 19 0.84 12.59 1.43
C ILE A 19 -0.39 13.24 2.07
N THR A 20 -1.51 13.34 1.35
CA THR A 20 -2.73 13.99 1.86
C THR A 20 -3.37 13.21 3.01
N ASP A 21 -3.42 11.88 2.90
CA ASP A 21 -4.04 10.98 3.89
C ASP A 21 -3.22 9.68 4.08
N PRO A 22 -2.07 9.74 4.78
CA PRO A 22 -1.16 8.60 4.91
C PRO A 22 -1.83 7.39 5.55
N ASP A 23 -2.53 7.62 6.66
CA ASP A 23 -3.17 6.55 7.45
C ASP A 23 -4.35 5.93 6.68
N GLY A 24 -5.18 6.75 6.04
CA GLY A 24 -6.31 6.27 5.26
C GLY A 24 -5.89 5.47 4.02
N ARG A 25 -4.90 5.96 3.27
CA ARG A 25 -4.41 5.26 2.07
C ARG A 25 -3.67 3.97 2.41
N SER A 26 -2.84 3.98 3.46
CA SER A 26 -2.21 2.75 3.95
C SER A 26 -3.23 1.70 4.38
N ALA A 27 -4.33 2.10 5.04
CA ALA A 27 -5.40 1.18 5.43
C ALA A 27 -6.11 0.58 4.20
N VAL A 28 -6.39 1.39 3.17
CA VAL A 28 -6.95 0.91 1.90
C VAL A 28 -6.03 -0.11 1.22
N MET A 29 -4.73 0.20 1.14
CA MET A 29 -3.73 -0.71 0.57
C MET A 29 -3.64 -2.03 1.34
N ALA A 30 -3.71 -1.99 2.67
CA ALA A 30 -3.72 -3.20 3.50
C ALA A 30 -4.97 -4.06 3.26
N GLU A 31 -6.15 -3.45 3.20
CA GLU A 31 -7.41 -4.14 2.89
C GLU A 31 -7.40 -4.78 1.50
N MET A 32 -6.83 -4.08 0.51
CA MET A 32 -6.66 -4.61 -0.84
C MET A 32 -5.73 -5.82 -0.87
N ALA A 33 -4.60 -5.77 -0.14
CA ALA A 33 -3.65 -6.88 -0.02
C ALA A 33 -4.30 -8.11 0.63
N VAL A 34 -4.96 -7.92 1.78
CA VAL A 34 -5.69 -8.98 2.48
C VAL A 34 -6.80 -9.57 1.59
N SER A 35 -7.54 -8.73 0.88
CA SER A 35 -8.60 -9.17 -0.03
C SER A 35 -8.06 -9.99 -1.20
N ALA A 36 -6.93 -9.59 -1.79
CA ALA A 36 -6.25 -10.33 -2.85
C ALA A 36 -5.77 -11.70 -2.35
N HIS A 37 -5.16 -11.75 -1.16
CA HIS A 37 -4.72 -13.02 -0.57
C HIS A 37 -5.89 -13.96 -0.27
N ARG A 38 -7.00 -13.44 0.25
CA ARG A 38 -8.23 -14.23 0.50
C ARG A 38 -8.82 -14.81 -0.77
N ARG A 39 -8.69 -14.13 -1.91
CA ARG A 39 -9.08 -14.64 -3.23
C ARG A 39 -8.04 -15.59 -3.85
N ARG A 40 -6.88 -15.74 -3.21
CA ARG A 40 -5.70 -16.48 -3.70
C ARG A 40 -5.10 -15.86 -4.96
N ASP A 41 -5.30 -14.55 -5.17
CA ASP A 41 -4.65 -13.80 -6.25
C ASP A 41 -3.15 -13.61 -5.96
N VAL A 42 -2.80 -13.54 -4.67
CA VAL A 42 -1.42 -13.44 -4.16
C VAL A 42 -1.17 -14.48 -3.07
N ASP A 43 0.06 -14.98 -2.99
CA ASP A 43 0.47 -15.87 -1.91
C ASP A 43 0.80 -15.10 -0.61
N ALA A 44 1.26 -15.82 0.41
CA ALA A 44 1.56 -15.23 1.71
C ALA A 44 2.82 -14.33 1.68
N GLU A 45 3.78 -14.62 0.78
CA GLU A 45 4.99 -13.83 0.63
C GLU A 45 4.67 -12.48 -0.03
N ALA A 46 3.89 -12.50 -1.11
CA ALA A 46 3.39 -11.30 -1.76
C ALA A 46 2.45 -10.49 -0.84
N LEU A 47 1.61 -11.14 -0.03
CA LEU A 47 0.83 -10.43 0.98
C LEU A 47 1.73 -9.68 1.96
N ALA A 48 2.79 -10.32 2.48
CA ALA A 48 3.72 -9.68 3.40
C ALA A 48 4.43 -8.47 2.74
N GLU A 49 4.93 -8.64 1.52
CA GLU A 49 5.56 -7.56 0.75
C GLU A 49 4.61 -6.36 0.56
N MET A 50 3.35 -6.62 0.21
CA MET A 50 2.34 -5.56 0.05
C MET A 50 2.06 -4.83 1.38
N LEU A 51 1.97 -5.54 2.50
CA LEU A 51 1.73 -4.90 3.80
C LEU A 51 2.94 -4.07 4.26
N GLU A 52 4.14 -4.58 4.06
CA GLU A 52 5.38 -3.86 4.38
C GLU A 52 5.54 -2.60 3.55
N LEU A 53 5.24 -2.67 2.24
CA LEU A 53 5.28 -1.50 1.35
C LEU A 53 4.21 -0.47 1.70
N ALA A 54 3.00 -0.89 2.07
CA ALA A 54 1.94 0.02 2.52
C ALA A 54 2.37 0.82 3.76
N GLU A 55 2.97 0.15 4.74
CA GLU A 55 3.48 0.80 5.95
C GLU A 55 4.68 1.70 5.64
N ALA A 56 5.60 1.27 4.77
CA ALA A 56 6.72 2.10 4.35
C ALA A 56 6.25 3.39 3.64
N ALA A 57 5.24 3.28 2.78
CA ALA A 57 4.62 4.42 2.11
C ALA A 57 3.95 5.36 3.12
N ARG A 58 3.29 4.83 4.16
CA ARG A 58 2.70 5.62 5.26
C ARG A 58 3.77 6.43 5.99
N LEU A 59 4.86 5.79 6.38
CA LEU A 59 5.97 6.43 7.10
C LEU A 59 6.65 7.50 6.24
N TRP A 60 6.88 7.22 4.95
CA TRP A 60 7.39 8.20 4.00
C TRP A 60 6.47 9.41 3.89
N ALA A 61 5.17 9.19 3.70
CA ALA A 61 4.20 10.27 3.56
C ALA A 61 4.10 11.14 4.82
N HIS A 62 4.21 10.56 6.02
CA HIS A 62 4.34 11.36 7.25
C HIS A 62 5.60 12.22 7.25
N ALA A 63 6.76 11.67 6.86
CA ALA A 63 8.01 12.43 6.80
C ALA A 63 7.94 13.58 5.78
N GLU A 64 7.28 13.38 4.63
CA GLU A 64 7.06 14.45 3.64
C GLU A 64 6.18 15.58 4.21
N ARG A 65 5.11 15.26 4.95
CA ARG A 65 4.26 16.27 5.61
C ARG A 65 4.98 17.07 6.69
N GLU A 66 5.98 16.47 7.33
CA GLU A 66 6.81 17.17 8.33
C GLU A 66 7.91 18.04 7.68
N ALA A 67 8.23 17.80 6.41
CA ALA A 67 9.22 18.56 5.65
C ALA A 67 8.67 19.83 4.98
N GLU A 68 7.34 19.97 4.89
CA GLU A 68 6.62 21.20 4.46
C GLU A 68 6.53 22.27 5.57
#